data_AF-A0A067RFF9-F1
#
_entry.id   AF-A0A067RFF9-F1
#
_cell.length_a   1.000
_cell.length_b   1.000
_cell.length_c   1.000
_cell.angle_alpha   90.00
_cell.angle_beta   90.00
_cell.angle_gamma   90.00
#
_symmetry.space_group_name_H-M   'P 1'
#
loop_
_entity.id
_entity.type
_entity.pdbx_description
1 polymer ?
#
loop_
_entity_poly.entity_id
_entity_poly.type
_entity_poly.pdbx_seq_one_letter_code
_entity_poly.pdbx_strand_id
1 'polypeptide(L)'
;MSLENEVTSEKILESAFATHRHNVNVDEARLACEGAMEEWDSVATVETAFRNSLEPRHSVMPHITVHQALVFFQAHVLSVQLTEVRGSVEPRGLCTLLSCLLGPPELHDHLMAERDLVFAIAQCKLDMSEPVHLRMLRTVYRRLTGAQVDCPRYGSHWEHIGFQGTDPGTDLRGVGMLGLLQLLYLSNSPHLFPLARDIYRVSADDRQNFPLAAMSLNMTRIALQALRHGELNRECNHHQLVMEVVNQFYAAVFHHTLHIWTSQHKTIRDSGYVLKDVEFYCRGNVRAVLRDLREQLASYASARSCDKPCLPGSFQDLLTQAKTEVFI
;
A
#
# COMPACT_ATOMS: atom_id res chain seq x y z
N MET A 1 -30.70 -74.17 20.34
CA MET A 1 -29.35 -73.56 20.48
C MET A 1 -29.39 -72.03 20.30
N SER A 2 -30.43 -71.33 20.79
CA SER A 2 -30.60 -69.88 20.54
C SER A 2 -31.01 -69.05 21.75
N LEU A 3 -31.35 -69.66 22.89
CA LEU A 3 -31.79 -68.92 24.09
C LEU A 3 -30.67 -68.81 25.15
N GLU A 4 -29.79 -69.80 25.26
CA GLU A 4 -28.67 -69.75 26.21
C GLU A 4 -27.60 -68.72 25.81
N ASN A 5 -27.33 -68.55 24.52
CA ASN A 5 -26.33 -67.57 24.05
C ASN A 5 -26.77 -66.12 24.26
N GLU A 6 -28.07 -65.84 24.17
CA GLU A 6 -28.62 -64.48 24.34
C GLU A 6 -28.60 -64.05 25.81
N VAL A 7 -29.01 -64.95 26.72
CA VAL A 7 -28.94 -64.74 28.18
C VAL A 7 -27.49 -64.58 28.66
N THR A 8 -26.54 -65.27 28.02
CA THR A 8 -25.12 -65.14 28.37
C THR A 8 -24.54 -63.80 27.89
N SER A 9 -24.97 -63.33 26.72
CA SER A 9 -24.51 -62.05 26.16
C SER A 9 -25.06 -60.85 26.93
N GLU A 10 -26.30 -60.93 27.41
CA GLU A 10 -26.94 -59.88 28.21
C GLU A 10 -26.27 -59.74 29.60
N LYS A 11 -25.93 -60.87 30.24
CA LYS A 11 -25.17 -60.88 31.51
C LYS A 11 -23.77 -60.29 31.38
N ILE A 12 -23.08 -60.54 30.26
CA ILE A 12 -21.75 -59.96 29.99
C ILE A 12 -21.86 -58.44 29.81
N LEU A 13 -22.90 -57.98 29.12
CA LEU A 13 -23.14 -56.55 28.90
C LEU A 13 -23.45 -55.82 30.21
N GLU A 14 -24.34 -56.36 31.05
CA GLU A 14 -24.65 -55.79 32.37
C GLU A 14 -23.42 -55.76 33.29
N SER A 15 -22.60 -56.82 33.28
CA SER A 15 -21.35 -56.86 34.03
C SER A 15 -20.36 -55.78 33.56
N ALA A 16 -20.26 -55.55 32.24
CA ALA A 16 -19.39 -54.53 31.68
C ALA A 16 -19.88 -53.11 32.05
N PHE A 17 -21.19 -52.86 31.99
CA PHE A 17 -21.78 -51.58 32.40
C PHE A 17 -21.65 -51.33 33.91
N ALA A 18 -21.83 -52.36 34.74
CA ALA A 18 -21.63 -52.26 36.19
C ALA A 18 -20.17 -51.94 36.54
N THR A 19 -19.21 -52.58 35.85
CA THR A 19 -17.78 -52.33 36.02
C THR A 19 -17.40 -50.92 35.57
N HIS A 20 -17.97 -50.41 34.48
CA HIS A 20 -17.75 -49.03 34.02
C HIS A 20 -18.34 -47.99 34.98
N ARG A 21 -19.54 -48.26 35.53
CA ARG A 21 -20.21 -47.38 36.50
C ARG A 21 -19.47 -47.31 37.85
N HIS A 22 -18.71 -48.33 38.23
CA HIS A 22 -17.85 -48.30 39.43
C HIS A 22 -16.49 -47.62 39.21
N ASN A 23 -16.02 -47.52 37.96
CA ASN A 23 -14.72 -46.93 37.63
C ASN A 23 -14.78 -45.44 37.22
N VAL A 24 -15.98 -44.89 37.04
CA VAL A 24 -16.17 -43.47 36.75
C VAL A 24 -16.68 -42.77 38.01
N ASN A 25 -15.81 -41.98 38.64
CA ASN A 25 -16.19 -41.12 39.75
C ASN A 25 -17.00 -39.93 39.21
N VAL A 26 -18.32 -40.11 39.13
CA VAL A 26 -19.25 -39.13 38.56
C VAL A 26 -19.20 -37.79 39.31
N ASP A 27 -18.97 -37.82 40.61
CA ASP A 27 -18.85 -36.60 41.43
C ASP A 27 -17.58 -35.82 41.11
N GLU A 28 -16.47 -36.50 40.86
CA GLU A 28 -15.21 -35.87 40.43
C GLU A 28 -15.32 -35.29 39.01
N ALA A 29 -16.00 -35.99 38.10
CA ALA A 29 -16.29 -35.47 36.76
C ALA A 29 -17.20 -34.23 36.82
N ARG A 30 -18.17 -34.20 37.74
CA ARG A 30 -19.06 -33.06 37.95
C ARG A 30 -18.31 -31.86 38.51
N LEU A 31 -17.47 -32.06 39.53
CA LEU A 31 -16.62 -31.02 40.11
C LEU A 31 -15.61 -30.46 39.10
N ALA A 32 -15.01 -31.31 38.26
CA ALA A 32 -14.13 -30.88 37.19
C ALA A 32 -14.86 -30.03 36.13
N CYS A 33 -16.12 -30.38 35.82
CA CYS A 33 -16.94 -29.62 34.88
C CYS A 33 -17.36 -28.25 35.47
N GLU A 34 -17.76 -28.23 36.74
CA GLU A 34 -18.10 -26.99 37.46
C GLU A 34 -16.86 -26.07 37.56
N GLY A 35 -15.68 -26.61 37.89
CA GLY A 35 -14.42 -25.85 37.88
C GLY A 35 -14.01 -25.33 36.50
N ALA A 36 -14.20 -26.11 35.45
CA ALA A 36 -13.93 -25.68 34.08
C ALA A 36 -14.89 -24.58 33.61
N MET A 37 -16.16 -24.61 34.05
CA MET A 37 -17.13 -23.55 33.78
C MET A 37 -16.75 -22.24 34.51
N GLU A 38 -16.34 -22.32 35.77
CA GLU A 38 -15.87 -21.14 36.51
C GLU A 38 -14.59 -20.55 35.89
N GLU A 39 -13.66 -21.40 35.46
CA GLU A 39 -12.46 -20.95 34.73
C GLU A 39 -12.84 -20.27 33.41
N TRP A 40 -13.79 -20.82 32.66
CA TRP A 40 -14.29 -20.22 31.42
C TRP A 40 -15.02 -18.89 31.65
N ASP A 41 -15.86 -18.80 32.67
CA ASP A 41 -16.55 -17.56 33.04
C ASP A 41 -15.55 -16.48 33.49
N SER A 42 -14.45 -16.89 34.15
CA SER A 42 -13.36 -15.98 34.53
C SER A 42 -12.68 -15.34 33.32
N VAL A 43 -12.51 -16.09 32.21
CA VAL A 43 -11.96 -15.57 30.95
C VAL A 43 -12.87 -14.49 30.34
N ALA A 44 -14.19 -14.68 30.38
CA ALA A 44 -15.15 -13.69 29.90
C ALA A 44 -15.09 -12.37 30.70
N THR A 45 -14.88 -12.45 32.02
CA THR A 45 -14.65 -11.25 32.85
C THR A 45 -13.33 -10.55 32.55
N VAL A 46 -12.25 -11.28 32.25
CA VAL A 46 -10.96 -10.69 31.83
C VAL A 46 -11.10 -10.00 30.47
N GLU A 47 -11.81 -10.59 29.53
CA GLU A 47 -12.06 -9.97 28.21
C GLU A 47 -12.91 -8.68 28.35
N THR A 48 -13.90 -8.70 29.25
CA THR A 48 -14.76 -7.54 29.51
C THR A 48 -14.00 -6.44 30.28
N ALA A 49 -13.13 -6.81 31.22
CA ALA A 49 -12.24 -5.88 31.90
C ALA A 49 -11.20 -5.27 30.95
N PHE A 50 -10.66 -6.05 30.00
CA PHE A 50 -9.76 -5.54 28.95
C PHE A 50 -10.50 -4.58 28.00
N ARG A 51 -11.74 -4.89 27.64
CA ARG A 51 -12.60 -4.03 26.81
C ARG A 51 -12.95 -2.72 27.52
N ASN A 52 -13.10 -2.73 28.84
CA ASN A 52 -13.43 -1.56 29.65
C ASN A 52 -12.20 -0.77 30.15
N SER A 53 -11.00 -1.36 30.11
CA SER A 53 -9.73 -0.71 30.48
C SER A 53 -9.07 0.03 29.31
N LEU A 54 -9.69 -0.02 28.12
CA LEU A 54 -9.34 0.85 27.00
C LEU A 54 -9.87 2.27 27.27
N GLU A 55 -9.01 3.05 27.93
CA GLU A 55 -8.99 4.52 27.93
C GLU A 55 -9.37 5.11 26.53
N PRO A 56 -9.94 6.33 26.49
CA PRO A 56 -11.04 6.72 25.61
C PRO A 56 -10.73 6.58 24.12
N ARG A 57 -11.71 6.01 23.38
CA ARG A 57 -11.84 5.98 21.91
C ARG A 57 -10.73 6.76 21.22
N HIS A 58 -9.63 6.09 20.85
CA HIS A 58 -8.53 6.70 20.11
C HIS A 58 -9.09 7.59 19.00
N SER A 59 -8.85 8.90 19.09
CA SER A 59 -9.31 9.86 18.08
C SER A 59 -8.65 9.48 16.75
N VAL A 60 -9.43 8.85 15.87
CA VAL A 60 -8.98 8.43 14.55
C VAL A 60 -8.70 9.70 13.75
N MET A 61 -7.45 9.95 13.37
CA MET A 61 -7.13 11.16 12.63
C MET A 61 -7.85 11.17 11.28
N PRO A 62 -8.40 12.30 10.83
CA PRO A 62 -9.04 12.39 9.53
C PRO A 62 -8.02 12.12 8.41
N HIS A 63 -8.48 11.50 7.32
CA HIS A 63 -7.63 11.25 6.14
C HIS A 63 -7.13 12.59 5.57
N ILE A 64 -5.90 12.61 5.05
CA ILE A 64 -5.36 13.78 4.32
C ILE A 64 -5.47 13.60 2.82
N THR A 65 -5.89 14.62 2.10
CA THR A 65 -5.88 14.62 0.62
C THR A 65 -4.51 15.00 0.08
N VAL A 66 -4.22 14.63 -1.17
CA VAL A 66 -2.99 15.04 -1.86
C VAL A 66 -2.87 16.57 -1.89
N HIS A 67 -3.99 17.26 -2.14
CA HIS A 67 -4.03 18.73 -2.13
C HIS A 67 -3.66 19.31 -0.76
N GLN A 68 -4.20 18.78 0.34
CA GLN A 68 -3.85 19.24 1.69
C GLN A 68 -2.37 19.03 2.01
N ALA A 69 -1.78 17.90 1.58
CA ALA A 69 -0.35 17.65 1.74
C ALA A 69 0.49 18.63 0.90
N LEU A 70 0.09 18.91 -0.34
CA LEU A 70 0.78 19.88 -1.20
C LEU A 70 0.75 21.30 -0.64
N VAL A 71 -0.39 21.75 -0.11
CA VAL A 71 -0.51 23.06 0.55
C VAL A 71 0.45 23.17 1.73
N PHE A 72 0.59 22.10 2.53
CA PHE A 72 1.57 22.06 3.62
C PHE A 72 3.00 22.25 3.09
N PHE A 73 3.42 21.50 2.08
CA PHE A 73 4.78 21.60 1.54
C PHE A 73 5.04 22.95 0.86
N GLN A 74 4.06 23.51 0.15
CA GLN A 74 4.17 24.85 -0.44
C GLN A 74 4.47 25.91 0.62
N ALA A 75 3.84 25.82 1.79
CA ALA A 75 4.04 26.76 2.89
C ALA A 75 5.35 26.53 3.67
N HIS A 76 5.82 25.29 3.82
CA HIS A 76 6.88 24.94 4.79
C HIS A 76 8.21 24.49 4.16
N VAL A 77 8.22 24.09 2.89
CA VAL A 77 9.42 23.54 2.22
C VAL A 77 10.11 24.58 1.32
N LEU A 78 9.35 25.46 0.66
CA LEU A 78 9.94 26.55 -0.14
C LEU A 78 10.78 27.54 0.70
N SER A 79 10.47 27.69 1.99
CA SER A 79 11.17 28.64 2.87
C SER A 79 12.54 28.16 3.34
N VAL A 80 12.84 26.85 3.27
CA VAL A 80 14.02 26.25 3.91
C VAL A 80 15.05 25.68 2.91
N GLN A 81 14.63 25.20 1.73
CA GLN A 81 15.50 24.36 0.87
C GLN A 81 15.91 24.96 -0.49
N LEU A 82 15.37 26.13 -0.89
CA LEU A 82 15.72 26.75 -2.17
C LEU A 82 17.16 27.26 -2.28
N THR A 83 17.90 27.32 -1.17
CA THR A 83 19.31 27.76 -1.15
C THR A 83 20.27 26.68 -1.64
N GLU A 84 19.91 25.39 -1.53
CA GLU A 84 20.78 24.25 -1.90
C GLU A 84 20.51 23.69 -3.31
N VAL A 85 19.29 23.81 -3.83
CA VAL A 85 18.88 23.26 -5.14
C VAL A 85 19.50 24.01 -6.34
N ARG A 86 20.01 25.22 -6.14
CA ARG A 86 20.58 26.08 -7.22
C ARG A 86 21.88 25.55 -7.84
N GLY A 87 22.45 24.45 -7.36
CA GLY A 87 23.62 23.82 -7.96
C GLY A 87 23.29 22.95 -9.19
N SER A 88 22.76 23.53 -10.27
CA SER A 88 22.68 22.85 -11.56
C SER A 88 23.93 23.14 -12.37
N VAL A 89 24.66 22.08 -12.73
CA VAL A 89 25.85 22.12 -13.59
C VAL A 89 25.50 22.72 -14.95
N GLU A 90 26.12 23.85 -15.30
CA GLU A 90 26.08 24.40 -16.66
C GLU A 90 26.78 23.45 -17.64
N PRO A 91 26.14 23.03 -18.74
CA PRO A 91 26.83 22.32 -19.81
C PRO A 91 27.69 23.30 -20.61
N ARG A 92 29.02 23.15 -20.55
CA ARG A 92 29.96 23.88 -21.41
C ARG A 92 30.20 23.11 -22.71
N GLY A 93 29.87 23.70 -23.87
CA GLY A 93 30.42 23.31 -25.17
C GLY A 93 29.43 23.09 -26.32
N LEU A 94 29.99 22.79 -27.51
CA LEU A 94 29.32 22.62 -28.82
C LEU A 94 28.19 21.56 -28.88
N CYS A 95 27.93 20.81 -27.80
CA CYS A 95 26.82 19.87 -27.68
C CYS A 95 25.44 20.54 -27.65
N THR A 96 25.36 21.82 -27.28
CA THR A 96 24.09 22.58 -27.22
C THR A 96 23.39 22.74 -28.57
N LEU A 97 24.14 22.82 -29.67
CA LEU A 97 23.55 22.99 -31.00
C LEU A 97 22.89 21.70 -31.53
N LEU A 98 23.40 20.53 -31.15
CA LEU A 98 22.80 19.23 -31.50
C LEU A 98 21.67 18.84 -30.55
N SER A 99 21.74 19.24 -29.27
CA SER A 99 20.65 19.02 -28.30
C SER A 99 19.44 19.93 -28.54
N CYS A 100 19.60 21.12 -29.11
CA CYS A 100 18.46 21.99 -29.47
C CYS A 100 17.57 21.40 -30.59
N LEU A 101 18.06 20.47 -31.41
CA LEU A 101 17.29 19.90 -32.52
C LEU A 101 16.65 18.55 -32.20
N LEU A 102 17.14 17.83 -31.17
CA LEU A 102 16.72 16.46 -30.84
C LEU A 102 16.51 16.19 -29.34
N GLY A 103 16.83 17.14 -28.45
CA GLY A 103 16.64 17.02 -27.00
C GLY A 103 15.23 17.39 -26.56
N PRO A 104 14.82 17.00 -25.33
CA PRO A 104 13.57 17.46 -24.75
C PRO A 104 13.54 18.99 -24.66
N PRO A 105 12.38 19.63 -24.82
CA PRO A 105 12.28 21.09 -24.75
C PRO A 105 12.69 21.58 -23.36
N GLU A 106 13.16 22.82 -23.28
CA GLU A 106 13.34 23.49 -21.98
C GLU A 106 11.99 23.69 -21.29
N LEU A 107 11.99 23.61 -19.96
CA LEU A 107 10.80 23.86 -19.16
C LEU A 107 10.49 25.37 -19.17
N HIS A 108 9.22 25.75 -19.36
CA HIS A 108 8.84 27.17 -19.32
C HIS A 108 9.14 27.81 -17.95
N ASP A 109 9.61 29.06 -17.93
CA ASP A 109 10.05 29.77 -16.72
C ASP A 109 9.03 29.77 -15.58
N HIS A 110 7.73 29.94 -15.90
CA HIS A 110 6.68 29.98 -14.89
C HIS A 110 6.44 28.61 -14.20
N LEU A 111 6.91 27.51 -14.78
CA LEU A 111 6.82 26.15 -14.21
C LEU A 111 8.02 25.80 -13.31
N MET A 112 9.07 26.62 -13.33
CA MET A 112 10.30 26.35 -12.58
C MET A 112 10.06 26.30 -11.07
N ALA A 113 9.20 27.16 -10.54
CA ALA A 113 8.86 27.16 -9.11
C ALA A 113 8.19 25.85 -8.67
N GLU A 114 7.32 25.29 -9.51
CA GLU A 114 6.64 24.02 -9.22
C GLU A 114 7.61 22.83 -9.35
N ARG A 115 8.51 22.86 -10.33
CA ARG A 115 9.60 21.89 -10.46
C ARG A 115 10.51 21.90 -9.22
N ASP A 116 10.90 23.07 -8.76
CA ASP A 116 11.76 23.22 -7.59
C ASP A 116 11.05 22.75 -6.31
N LEU A 117 9.74 22.97 -6.20
CA LEU A 117 8.91 22.38 -5.14
C LEU A 117 8.96 20.84 -5.17
N VAL A 118 8.85 20.19 -6.34
CA VAL A 118 8.97 18.72 -6.45
C VAL A 118 10.33 18.25 -5.90
N PHE A 119 11.42 18.93 -6.29
CA PHE A 119 12.75 18.57 -5.80
C PHE A 119 12.92 18.82 -4.30
N ALA A 120 12.35 19.90 -3.78
CA ALA A 120 12.41 20.20 -2.36
C ALA A 120 11.60 19.18 -1.53
N ILE A 121 10.39 18.80 -1.97
CA ILE A 121 9.63 17.71 -1.33
C ILE A 121 10.42 16.40 -1.36
N ALA A 122 11.15 16.11 -2.45
CA ALA A 122 12.00 14.93 -2.54
C ALA A 122 13.24 14.97 -1.63
N GLN A 123 13.67 16.16 -1.17
CA GLN A 123 14.75 16.34 -0.19
C GLN A 123 14.23 16.42 1.24
N CYS A 124 12.93 16.70 1.44
CA CYS A 124 12.29 16.69 2.73
C CYS A 124 12.28 15.28 3.32
N LYS A 125 12.88 15.12 4.51
CA LYS A 125 12.89 13.86 5.25
C LYS A 125 11.57 13.68 5.98
N LEU A 126 11.14 12.42 6.14
CA LEU A 126 10.05 12.10 7.03
C LEU A 126 10.40 12.51 8.47
N ASP A 127 9.50 13.28 9.08
CA ASP A 127 9.56 13.66 10.49
C ASP A 127 8.32 13.07 11.19
N MET A 128 8.53 12.12 12.09
CA MET A 128 7.46 11.46 12.84
C MET A 128 6.84 12.35 13.93
N SER A 129 7.44 13.51 14.22
CA SER A 129 6.88 14.53 15.11
C SER A 129 5.98 15.53 14.38
N GLU A 130 6.14 15.69 13.07
CA GLU A 130 5.31 16.54 12.22
C GLU A 130 3.92 15.88 11.99
N PRO A 131 2.82 16.49 12.48
CA PRO A 131 1.48 15.91 12.37
C PRO A 131 1.05 15.61 10.94
N VAL A 132 1.40 16.46 9.96
CA VAL A 132 1.03 16.25 8.56
C VAL A 132 1.72 15.01 7.98
N HIS A 133 3.01 14.83 8.27
CA HIS A 133 3.80 13.68 7.82
C HIS A 133 3.23 12.36 8.36
N LEU A 134 2.96 12.29 9.66
CA LEU A 134 2.36 11.11 10.29
C LEU A 134 0.95 10.84 9.75
N ARG A 135 0.17 11.88 9.50
CA ARG A 135 -1.18 11.77 8.93
C ARG A 135 -1.16 11.26 7.49
N MET A 136 -0.16 11.63 6.69
CA MET A 136 0.04 11.06 5.34
C MET A 136 0.31 9.55 5.42
N LEU A 137 1.27 9.13 6.26
CA LEU A 137 1.60 7.71 6.47
C LEU A 137 0.39 6.88 6.90
N ARG A 138 -0.32 7.35 7.94
CA ARG A 138 -1.53 6.66 8.43
C ARG A 138 -2.67 6.65 7.42
N THR A 139 -2.78 7.69 6.59
CA THR A 139 -3.77 7.70 5.50
C THR A 139 -3.43 6.63 4.47
N VAL A 140 -2.17 6.54 4.02
CA VAL A 140 -1.71 5.49 3.12
C VAL A 140 -1.97 4.10 3.70
N TYR A 141 -1.57 3.86 4.95
CA TYR A 141 -1.78 2.57 5.61
C TYR A 141 -3.25 2.18 5.66
N ARG A 142 -4.12 3.08 6.14
CA ARG A 142 -5.55 2.80 6.24
C ARG A 142 -6.22 2.65 4.89
N ARG A 143 -5.79 3.42 3.89
CA ARG A 143 -6.24 3.23 2.52
C ARG A 143 -5.84 1.83 2.05
N LEU A 144 -4.57 1.47 2.04
CA LEU A 144 -4.11 0.18 1.52
C LEU A 144 -4.59 -1.05 2.31
N THR A 145 -4.82 -0.95 3.62
CA THR A 145 -5.14 -2.12 4.48
C THR A 145 -6.59 -2.18 4.94
N GLY A 146 -7.34 -1.08 4.82
CA GLY A 146 -8.69 -0.96 5.35
C GLY A 146 -8.75 -0.87 6.87
N ALA A 147 -7.63 -0.64 7.55
CA ALA A 147 -7.61 -0.48 9.00
C ALA A 147 -8.51 0.71 9.43
N GLN A 148 -9.35 0.48 10.44
CA GLN A 148 -10.28 1.49 10.99
C GLN A 148 -9.66 2.34 12.10
N VAL A 149 -8.52 1.89 12.64
CA VAL A 149 -7.80 2.54 13.73
C VAL A 149 -6.45 3.04 13.25
N ASP A 150 -5.97 4.10 13.89
CA ASP A 150 -4.64 4.63 13.60
C ASP A 150 -3.56 3.67 14.10
N CYS A 151 -2.57 3.41 13.24
CA CYS A 151 -1.42 2.59 13.61
C CYS A 151 -0.40 3.39 14.43
N PRO A 152 0.42 2.71 15.26
CA PRO A 152 1.55 3.33 15.95
C PRO A 152 2.54 3.99 14.97
N ARG A 153 3.42 4.87 15.46
CA ARG A 153 4.42 5.54 14.60
C ARG A 153 5.43 4.55 14.02
N TYR A 154 5.80 3.53 14.80
CA TYR A 154 6.76 2.50 14.43
C TYR A 154 6.17 1.10 14.68
N GLY A 155 6.62 0.11 13.93
CA GLY A 155 6.27 -1.30 14.14
C GLY A 155 6.17 -2.10 12.83
N SER A 156 6.02 -3.41 12.95
CA SER A 156 6.00 -4.36 11.83
C SER A 156 4.82 -4.17 10.87
N HIS A 157 3.80 -3.42 11.27
CA HIS A 157 2.69 -3.09 10.38
C HIS A 157 3.11 -2.32 9.12
N TRP A 158 4.24 -1.62 9.14
CA TRP A 158 4.80 -0.97 7.95
C TRP A 158 5.31 -2.01 6.93
N GLU A 159 5.85 -3.13 7.39
CA GLU A 159 6.30 -4.22 6.52
C GLU A 159 5.11 -4.88 5.80
N HIS A 160 3.93 -4.90 6.42
CA HIS A 160 2.70 -5.43 5.78
C HIS A 160 2.28 -4.69 4.52
N ILE A 161 2.66 -3.41 4.37
CA ILE A 161 2.42 -2.64 3.14
C ILE A 161 3.69 -2.49 2.28
N GLY A 162 4.75 -3.21 2.62
CA GLY A 162 5.96 -3.35 1.81
C GLY A 162 7.07 -2.32 2.10
N PHE A 163 7.11 -1.69 3.28
CA PHE A 163 8.33 -1.02 3.75
C PHE A 163 9.35 -2.07 4.21
N GLN A 164 10.66 -1.77 4.17
CA GLN A 164 11.72 -2.74 4.48
C GLN A 164 11.96 -2.94 5.99
N GLY A 165 11.27 -2.20 6.84
CA GLY A 165 11.36 -2.36 8.29
C GLY A 165 10.29 -1.60 9.06
N THR A 166 10.48 -1.50 10.37
CA THR A 166 9.51 -0.91 11.30
C THR A 166 9.48 0.62 11.31
N ASP A 167 10.37 1.27 10.55
CA ASP A 167 10.46 2.72 10.39
C ASP A 167 10.50 3.09 8.90
N PRO A 168 9.37 3.59 8.34
CA PRO A 168 9.28 4.03 6.95
C PRO A 168 10.29 5.11 6.56
N GLY A 169 10.79 5.89 7.53
CA GLY A 169 11.80 6.92 7.28
C GLY A 169 13.09 6.36 6.68
N THR A 170 13.42 5.09 6.97
CA THR A 170 14.62 4.42 6.47
C THR A 170 14.54 4.09 4.97
N ASP A 171 13.34 3.82 4.44
CA ASP A 171 13.10 3.55 3.02
C ASP A 171 13.04 4.85 2.19
N LEU A 172 12.51 5.94 2.78
CA LEU A 172 12.27 7.20 2.09
C LEU A 172 13.55 8.00 1.76
N ARG A 173 14.73 7.56 2.19
CA ARG A 173 16.01 8.30 2.03
C ARG A 173 16.31 8.75 0.59
N GLY A 174 15.94 7.96 -0.41
CA GLY A 174 16.26 8.23 -1.81
C GLY A 174 15.30 9.18 -2.52
N VAL A 175 14.08 9.36 -2.00
CA VAL A 175 13.00 10.10 -2.66
C VAL A 175 12.23 11.04 -1.72
N GLY A 176 12.60 11.08 -0.44
CA GLY A 176 12.01 11.92 0.60
C GLY A 176 10.49 11.79 0.73
N MET A 177 9.87 12.88 1.14
CA MET A 177 8.41 12.98 1.26
C MET A 177 7.69 12.91 -0.09
N LEU A 178 8.39 13.03 -1.22
CA LEU A 178 7.77 12.86 -2.55
C LEU A 178 7.30 11.42 -2.75
N GLY A 179 8.07 10.44 -2.27
CA GLY A 179 7.68 9.04 -2.31
C GLY A 179 6.39 8.78 -1.55
N LEU A 180 6.27 9.34 -0.33
CA LEU A 180 5.06 9.21 0.45
C LEU A 180 3.87 9.98 -0.17
N LEU A 181 4.11 11.16 -0.73
CA LEU A 181 3.10 11.94 -1.44
C LEU A 181 2.55 11.19 -2.65
N GLN A 182 3.40 10.50 -3.41
CA GLN A 182 2.99 9.71 -4.58
C GLN A 182 2.28 8.41 -4.18
N LEU A 183 2.69 7.78 -3.08
CA LEU A 183 1.96 6.64 -2.53
C LEU A 183 0.58 7.06 -1.99
N LEU A 184 0.47 8.26 -1.41
CA LEU A 184 -0.80 8.88 -1.07
C LEU A 184 -1.63 9.18 -2.32
N TYR A 185 -1.02 9.70 -3.39
CA TYR A 185 -1.69 9.93 -4.66
C TYR A 185 -2.26 8.63 -5.25
N LEU A 186 -1.50 7.53 -5.23
CA LEU A 186 -1.97 6.23 -5.69
C LEU A 186 -3.17 5.72 -4.87
N SER A 187 -3.05 5.77 -3.54
CA SER A 187 -4.01 5.13 -2.62
C SER A 187 -5.21 5.99 -2.26
N ASN A 188 -5.16 7.31 -2.51
CA ASN A 188 -6.18 8.26 -2.07
C ASN A 188 -6.77 9.11 -3.20
N SER A 189 -6.51 8.77 -4.47
CA SER A 189 -7.15 9.40 -5.63
C SER A 189 -8.19 8.46 -6.25
N PRO A 190 -9.50 8.83 -6.27
CA PRO A 190 -10.56 7.93 -6.72
C PRO A 190 -10.40 7.36 -8.14
N HIS A 191 -9.85 8.15 -9.06
CA HIS A 191 -9.60 7.71 -10.44
C HIS A 191 -8.50 6.64 -10.55
N LEU A 192 -7.64 6.50 -9.54
CA LEU A 192 -6.59 5.48 -9.49
C LEU A 192 -6.94 4.25 -8.66
N PHE A 193 -8.07 4.24 -7.95
CA PHE A 193 -8.45 3.12 -7.08
C PHE A 193 -8.46 1.75 -7.79
N PRO A 194 -8.92 1.59 -9.04
CA PRO A 194 -8.82 0.30 -9.73
C PRO A 194 -7.37 -0.15 -9.92
N LEU A 195 -6.49 0.76 -10.35
CA LEU A 195 -5.07 0.47 -10.53
C LEU A 195 -4.40 0.14 -9.19
N ALA A 196 -4.67 0.91 -8.14
CA ALA A 196 -4.15 0.67 -6.80
C ALA A 196 -4.57 -0.70 -6.25
N ARG A 197 -5.81 -1.12 -6.53
CA ARG A 197 -6.31 -2.46 -6.18
C ARG A 197 -5.56 -3.55 -6.93
N ASP A 198 -5.38 -3.40 -8.23
CA ASP A 198 -4.71 -4.41 -9.05
C ASP A 198 -3.22 -4.54 -8.64
N ILE A 199 -2.56 -3.41 -8.34
CA ILE A 199 -1.22 -3.40 -7.73
C ILE A 199 -1.21 -4.15 -6.39
N TYR A 200 -2.15 -3.84 -5.49
CA TYR A 200 -2.21 -4.48 -4.17
C TYR A 200 -2.42 -5.99 -4.29
N ARG A 201 -3.34 -6.44 -5.15
CA ARG A 201 -3.60 -7.86 -5.40
C ARG A 201 -2.33 -8.59 -5.84
N VAL A 202 -1.62 -8.07 -6.84
CA VAL A 202 -0.38 -8.72 -7.32
C VAL A 202 0.73 -8.64 -6.26
N SER A 203 0.82 -7.55 -5.52
CA SER A 203 1.82 -7.42 -4.44
C SER A 203 1.65 -8.44 -3.32
N ALA A 204 0.44 -8.96 -3.15
CA ALA A 204 0.07 -9.98 -2.15
C ALA A 204 -0.09 -11.39 -2.75
N ASP A 205 0.19 -11.59 -4.03
CA ASP A 205 0.10 -12.89 -4.71
C ASP A 205 1.16 -13.87 -4.21
N ASP A 206 0.82 -15.15 -3.99
CA ASP A 206 1.74 -16.15 -3.43
C ASP A 206 3.04 -16.35 -4.22
N ARG A 207 3.04 -16.07 -5.53
CA ARG A 207 4.18 -16.30 -6.42
C ARG A 207 4.80 -15.01 -6.92
N GLN A 208 3.94 -14.03 -7.23
CA GLN A 208 4.31 -12.76 -7.83
C GLN A 208 4.39 -11.63 -6.79
N ASN A 209 4.32 -11.91 -5.49
CA ASN A 209 4.40 -10.88 -4.47
C ASN A 209 5.65 -9.99 -4.62
N PHE A 210 5.48 -8.74 -4.21
CA PHE A 210 6.56 -7.79 -4.07
C PHE A 210 6.24 -6.78 -2.97
N PRO A 211 7.25 -6.18 -2.32
CA PRO A 211 7.03 -5.16 -1.31
C PRO A 211 6.46 -3.89 -1.97
N LEU A 212 5.14 -3.66 -1.85
CA LEU A 212 4.42 -2.60 -2.55
C LEU A 212 5.04 -1.21 -2.32
N ALA A 213 5.26 -0.82 -1.07
CA ALA A 213 5.84 0.50 -0.78
C ALA A 213 7.26 0.62 -1.36
N ALA A 214 8.15 -0.35 -1.16
CA ALA A 214 9.48 -0.31 -1.75
C ALA A 214 9.46 -0.26 -3.29
N MET A 215 8.55 -1.00 -3.95
CA MET A 215 8.36 -0.90 -5.41
C MET A 215 7.87 0.48 -5.82
N SER A 216 6.87 1.03 -5.12
CA SER A 216 6.37 2.39 -5.32
C SER A 216 7.47 3.45 -5.22
N LEU A 217 8.34 3.37 -4.20
CA LEU A 217 9.46 4.30 -4.05
C LEU A 217 10.47 4.23 -5.20
N ASN A 218 10.62 3.06 -5.84
CA ASN A 218 11.40 2.95 -7.08
C ASN A 218 10.71 3.64 -8.26
N MET A 219 9.38 3.55 -8.38
CA MET A 219 8.63 4.30 -9.40
C MET A 219 8.81 5.82 -9.19
N THR A 220 8.78 6.28 -7.94
CA THR A 220 9.08 7.68 -7.60
C THR A 220 10.48 8.08 -8.02
N ARG A 221 11.47 7.22 -7.79
CA ARG A 221 12.86 7.48 -8.20
C ARG A 221 12.96 7.68 -9.72
N ILE A 222 12.31 6.81 -10.50
CA ILE A 222 12.26 6.91 -11.97
C ILE A 222 11.59 8.23 -12.39
N ALA A 223 10.46 8.60 -11.78
CA ALA A 223 9.77 9.85 -12.06
C ALA A 223 10.63 11.08 -11.72
N LEU A 224 11.34 11.05 -10.59
CA LEU A 224 12.23 12.13 -10.17
C LEU A 224 13.43 12.29 -11.12
N GLN A 225 13.98 11.18 -11.61
CA GLN A 225 15.04 11.19 -12.64
C GLN A 225 14.51 11.74 -13.97
N ALA A 226 13.33 11.32 -14.41
CA ALA A 226 12.68 11.83 -15.62
C ALA A 226 12.39 13.34 -15.57
N LEU A 227 12.09 13.87 -14.38
CA LEU A 227 11.96 15.32 -14.20
C LEU A 227 13.33 16.00 -14.23
N ARG A 228 14.32 15.43 -13.53
CA ARG A 228 15.69 16.00 -13.41
C ARG A 228 16.41 16.10 -14.74
N HIS A 229 16.24 15.11 -15.61
CA HIS A 229 16.89 15.07 -16.92
C HIS A 229 16.03 15.67 -18.05
N GLY A 230 14.88 16.24 -17.71
CA GLY A 230 14.04 17.02 -18.62
C GLY A 230 13.12 16.20 -19.53
N GLU A 231 13.08 14.88 -19.40
CA GLU A 231 12.22 14.01 -20.23
C GLU A 231 10.73 14.36 -20.05
N LEU A 232 10.32 14.88 -18.89
CA LEU A 232 8.95 15.31 -18.63
C LEU A 232 8.62 16.73 -19.14
N ASN A 233 9.61 17.55 -19.51
CA ASN A 233 9.41 18.98 -19.81
C ASN A 233 8.35 19.21 -20.89
N ARG A 234 8.31 18.37 -21.93
CA ARG A 234 7.32 18.50 -23.00
C ARG A 234 5.89 18.37 -22.49
N GLU A 235 5.64 17.37 -21.66
CA GLU A 235 4.32 17.13 -21.08
C GLU A 235 3.99 18.18 -20.01
N CYS A 236 4.96 18.58 -19.18
CA CYS A 236 4.81 19.70 -18.24
C CYS A 236 4.43 21.00 -18.97
N ASN A 237 5.12 21.34 -20.05
CA ASN A 237 4.82 22.51 -20.87
C ASN A 237 3.46 22.38 -21.58
N HIS A 238 3.06 21.19 -21.99
CA HIS A 238 1.74 20.99 -22.62
C HIS A 238 0.59 21.18 -21.62
N HIS A 239 0.75 20.62 -20.41
CA HIS A 239 -0.28 20.63 -19.37
C HIS A 239 -0.23 21.85 -18.45
N GLN A 240 0.84 22.66 -18.52
CA GLN A 240 1.10 23.82 -17.65
C GLN A 240 1.12 23.45 -16.14
N LEU A 241 1.46 22.20 -15.81
CA LEU A 241 1.47 21.66 -14.45
C LEU A 241 2.57 20.61 -14.31
N VAL A 242 3.55 20.86 -13.43
CA VAL A 242 4.67 19.95 -13.18
C VAL A 242 4.30 18.84 -12.20
N MET A 243 3.70 19.18 -11.07
CA MET A 243 3.37 18.20 -10.01
C MET A 243 2.38 17.16 -10.52
N GLU A 244 1.39 17.61 -11.31
CA GLU A 244 0.40 16.71 -11.90
C GLU A 244 1.06 15.73 -12.88
N VAL A 245 1.87 16.22 -13.82
CA VAL A 245 2.56 15.38 -14.80
C VAL A 245 3.50 14.39 -14.12
N VAL A 246 4.23 14.80 -13.07
CA VAL A 246 5.10 13.92 -12.29
C VAL A 246 4.30 12.81 -11.59
N ASN A 247 3.14 13.13 -11.02
CA ASN A 247 2.26 12.16 -10.37
C ASN A 247 1.61 11.19 -11.38
N GLN A 248 1.16 11.69 -12.53
CA GLN A 248 0.63 10.86 -13.61
C GLN A 248 1.71 9.94 -14.19
N PHE A 249 2.93 10.45 -14.39
CA PHE A 249 4.05 9.65 -14.86
C PHE A 249 4.43 8.56 -13.85
N TYR A 250 4.47 8.87 -12.55
CA TYR A 250 4.64 7.85 -11.50
C TYR A 250 3.60 6.72 -11.61
N ALA A 251 2.31 7.06 -11.79
CA ALA A 251 1.26 6.06 -11.95
C ALA A 251 1.44 5.26 -13.26
N ALA A 252 1.91 5.90 -14.34
CA ALA A 252 2.17 5.25 -15.62
C ALA A 252 3.34 4.27 -15.55
N VAL A 253 4.42 4.63 -14.85
CA VAL A 253 5.57 3.75 -14.59
C VAL A 253 5.11 2.53 -13.78
N PHE A 254 4.26 2.72 -12.76
CA PHE A 254 3.74 1.60 -11.97
C PHE A 254 2.79 0.71 -12.78
N HIS A 255 1.91 1.30 -13.59
CA HIS A 255 1.05 0.55 -14.51
C HIS A 255 1.88 -0.30 -15.49
N HIS A 256 2.90 0.29 -16.11
CA HIS A 256 3.79 -0.43 -17.03
C HIS A 256 4.57 -1.55 -16.30
N THR A 257 5.05 -1.27 -15.09
CA THR A 257 5.69 -2.28 -14.23
C THR A 257 4.76 -3.44 -13.96
N LEU A 258 3.51 -3.16 -13.56
CA LEU A 258 2.50 -4.19 -13.29
C LEU A 258 2.19 -5.02 -14.54
N HIS A 259 2.12 -4.39 -15.71
CA HIS A 259 1.92 -5.09 -16.98
C HIS A 259 3.06 -6.07 -17.27
N ILE A 260 4.32 -5.65 -17.17
CA ILE A 260 5.48 -6.54 -17.35
C ILE A 260 5.46 -7.64 -16.29
N TRP A 261 5.21 -7.27 -15.04
CA TRP A 261 5.25 -8.18 -13.90
C TRP A 261 4.27 -9.33 -14.08
N THR A 262 3.02 -9.00 -14.40
CA THR A 262 1.94 -9.99 -14.57
C THR A 262 2.05 -10.78 -15.86
N SER A 263 2.28 -10.12 -17.00
CA SER A 263 2.34 -10.78 -18.31
C SER A 263 3.53 -11.73 -18.48
N GLN A 264 4.64 -11.45 -17.80
CA GLN A 264 5.85 -12.26 -17.87
C GLN A 264 6.07 -13.12 -16.62
N HIS A 265 5.08 -13.18 -15.72
CA HIS A 265 5.13 -13.96 -14.47
C HIS A 265 6.39 -13.68 -13.64
N LYS A 266 6.73 -12.40 -13.47
CA LYS A 266 7.91 -11.98 -12.70
C LYS A 266 7.71 -12.24 -11.21
N THR A 267 8.83 -12.42 -10.53
CA THR A 267 8.90 -12.59 -9.07
C THR A 267 9.81 -11.52 -8.48
N ILE A 268 9.85 -11.43 -7.15
CA ILE A 268 10.76 -10.52 -6.44
C ILE A 268 12.24 -10.69 -6.84
N ARG A 269 12.65 -11.88 -7.30
CA ARG A 269 14.01 -12.16 -7.77
C ARG A 269 14.35 -11.42 -9.07
N ASP A 270 13.34 -11.08 -9.86
CA ASP A 270 13.49 -10.38 -11.14
C ASP A 270 13.49 -8.85 -10.97
N SER A 271 13.18 -8.35 -9.78
CA SER A 271 12.92 -6.93 -9.52
C SER A 271 14.03 -6.01 -10.01
N GLY A 272 15.30 -6.35 -9.80
CA GLY A 272 16.43 -5.54 -10.28
C GLY A 272 16.47 -5.39 -11.81
N TYR A 273 16.16 -6.44 -12.56
CA TYR A 273 16.10 -6.40 -14.03
C TYR A 273 14.87 -5.62 -14.50
N VAL A 274 13.69 -5.91 -13.91
CA VAL A 274 12.44 -5.21 -14.25
C VAL A 274 12.57 -3.71 -14.02
N LEU A 275 13.12 -3.28 -12.88
CA LEU A 275 13.31 -1.86 -12.57
C LEU A 275 14.21 -1.15 -13.59
N LYS A 276 15.28 -1.80 -14.01
CA LYS A 276 16.21 -1.25 -15.01
C LYS A 276 15.53 -1.10 -16.37
N ASP A 277 14.80 -2.12 -16.81
CA ASP A 277 14.12 -2.12 -18.11
C ASP A 277 12.97 -1.10 -18.13
N VAL A 278 12.18 -1.04 -17.06
CA VAL A 278 11.11 -0.05 -16.86
C VAL A 278 11.68 1.36 -16.84
N GLU A 279 12.77 1.63 -16.11
CA GLU A 279 13.41 2.94 -16.08
C GLU A 279 13.81 3.37 -17.50
N PHE A 280 14.51 2.50 -18.23
CA PHE A 280 14.95 2.77 -19.59
C PHE A 280 13.77 3.04 -20.53
N TYR A 281 12.76 2.17 -20.52
CA TYR A 281 11.61 2.27 -21.42
C TYR A 281 10.73 3.49 -21.09
N CYS A 282 10.30 3.66 -19.84
CA CYS A 282 9.37 4.72 -19.47
C CYS A 282 9.98 6.12 -19.66
N ARG A 283 11.26 6.33 -19.32
CA ARG A 283 11.94 7.62 -19.54
C ARG A 283 12.10 7.95 -21.02
N GLY A 284 12.38 6.94 -21.85
CA GLY A 284 12.46 7.10 -23.31
C GLY A 284 11.10 7.28 -24.00
N ASN A 285 9.99 6.89 -23.35
CA ASN A 285 8.67 6.78 -23.98
C ASN A 285 7.55 7.47 -23.16
N VAL A 286 7.85 8.62 -22.53
CA VAL A 286 6.93 9.35 -21.62
C VAL A 286 5.51 9.47 -22.19
N ARG A 287 5.37 9.98 -23.42
CA ARG A 287 4.06 10.19 -24.05
C ARG A 287 3.28 8.88 -24.26
N ALA A 288 3.98 7.79 -24.61
CA ALA A 288 3.35 6.49 -24.82
C ALA A 288 2.83 5.93 -23.50
N VAL A 289 3.66 5.90 -22.45
CA VAL A 289 3.24 5.34 -21.15
C VAL A 289 2.12 6.15 -20.49
N LEU A 290 2.10 7.48 -20.66
CA LEU A 290 0.99 8.33 -20.21
C LEU A 290 -0.29 8.08 -21.00
N ARG A 291 -0.20 7.81 -22.30
CA ARG A 291 -1.36 7.39 -23.11
C ARG A 291 -1.88 6.04 -22.63
N ASP A 292 -0.99 5.05 -22.48
CA ASP A 292 -1.37 3.69 -22.09
C ASP A 292 -2.02 3.67 -20.70
N LEU A 293 -1.53 4.48 -19.74
CA LEU A 293 -2.20 4.68 -18.46
C LEU A 293 -3.63 5.22 -18.65
N ARG A 294 -3.82 6.27 -19.47
CA ARG A 294 -5.14 6.87 -19.70
C ARG A 294 -6.11 5.86 -20.32
N GLU A 295 -5.65 5.06 -21.28
CA GLU A 295 -6.44 4.00 -21.90
C GLU A 295 -6.86 2.94 -20.87
N GLN A 296 -5.94 2.54 -19.99
CA GLN A 296 -6.26 1.62 -18.89
C GLN A 296 -7.26 2.22 -17.89
N LEU A 297 -7.10 3.49 -17.51
CA LEU A 297 -8.04 4.15 -16.60
C LEU A 297 -9.43 4.29 -17.23
N ALA A 298 -9.50 4.55 -18.54
CA ALA A 298 -10.76 4.57 -19.28
C ALA A 298 -11.42 3.17 -19.34
N SER A 299 -10.63 2.10 -19.54
CA SER A 299 -11.15 0.73 -19.60
C SER A 299 -11.82 0.31 -18.28
N TYR A 300 -11.27 0.71 -17.12
CA TYR A 300 -11.91 0.50 -15.82
C TYR A 300 -13.27 1.20 -15.69
N ALA A 301 -13.40 2.41 -16.25
CA ALA A 301 -14.65 3.15 -16.22
C ALA A 301 -15.71 2.48 -17.11
N SER A 302 -15.33 2.00 -18.28
CA SER A 302 -16.21 1.25 -19.18
C SER A 302 -16.67 -0.07 -18.58
N ALA A 303 -15.78 -0.84 -17.94
CA ALA A 303 -16.13 -2.11 -17.30
C ALA A 303 -17.19 -1.93 -16.19
N ARG A 304 -17.06 -0.87 -15.36
CA ARG A 304 -18.05 -0.53 -14.32
C ARG A 304 -19.41 -0.14 -14.86
N SER A 305 -19.51 0.31 -16.11
CA SER A 305 -20.78 0.72 -16.73
C SER A 305 -21.58 -0.46 -17.30
N CYS A 306 -20.93 -1.59 -17.56
CA CYS A 306 -21.58 -2.83 -18.03
C CYS A 306 -22.12 -3.70 -16.88
N ASP A 307 -21.59 -3.52 -15.66
CA ASP A 307 -22.12 -4.16 -14.46
C ASP A 307 -23.26 -3.30 -13.88
N LYS A 308 -24.40 -3.94 -13.51
CA LYS A 308 -25.46 -3.29 -12.73
C LYS A 308 -24.86 -2.62 -11.48
N PRO A 309 -25.43 -1.52 -10.97
CA PRO A 309 -24.83 -0.74 -9.89
C PRO A 309 -24.81 -1.57 -8.60
N CYS A 310 -23.74 -2.34 -8.40
CA CYS A 310 -23.22 -2.56 -7.07
C CYS A 310 -22.68 -1.20 -6.65
N LEU A 311 -23.32 -0.59 -5.64
CA LEU A 311 -22.81 0.61 -4.97
C LEU A 311 -21.28 0.45 -4.83
N PRO A 312 -20.48 1.47 -5.15
CA PRO A 312 -19.04 1.37 -5.03
C PRO A 312 -18.75 1.11 -3.56
N GLY A 313 -18.49 -0.16 -3.26
CA GLY A 313 -17.95 -0.57 -2.00
C GLY A 313 -16.71 0.27 -1.75
N SER A 314 -16.60 0.78 -0.54
CA SER A 314 -15.40 1.42 -0.05
C SER A 314 -14.16 0.58 -0.42
N PHE A 315 -12.97 1.18 -0.42
CA PHE A 315 -11.74 0.41 -0.61
C PHE A 315 -11.65 -0.80 0.36
N GLN A 316 -12.33 -0.75 1.51
CA GLN A 316 -12.52 -1.88 2.42
C GLN A 316 -13.30 -3.06 1.83
N ASP A 317 -14.33 -2.83 1.04
CA ASP A 317 -15.11 -3.91 0.42
C ASP A 317 -14.26 -4.65 -0.63
N LEU A 318 -13.40 -3.90 -1.33
CA LEU A 318 -12.43 -4.45 -2.30
C LEU A 318 -11.28 -5.22 -1.64
N LEU A 319 -10.80 -4.75 -0.48
CA LEU A 319 -9.81 -5.46 0.31
C LEU A 319 -10.37 -6.71 0.99
N THR A 320 -11.63 -6.68 1.41
CA THR A 320 -12.31 -7.83 1.97
C THR A 320 -12.44 -8.90 0.89
N GLN A 321 -12.83 -8.53 -0.32
CA GLN A 321 -12.91 -9.45 -1.47
C GLN A 321 -11.54 -10.05 -1.84
N ALA A 322 -10.47 -9.25 -1.83
CA ALA A 322 -9.11 -9.73 -2.09
C ALA A 322 -8.55 -10.62 -0.96
N LYS A 323 -8.96 -10.42 0.29
CA LYS A 323 -8.56 -11.27 1.42
C LYS A 323 -9.33 -12.59 1.47
N THR A 324 -10.62 -12.61 1.09
CA THR A 324 -11.42 -13.84 1.08
C THR A 324 -10.95 -14.84 0.02
N GLU A 325 -10.34 -14.38 -1.07
CA GLU A 325 -9.78 -15.24 -2.13
C GLU A 325 -8.40 -15.85 -1.77
N VAL A 326 -7.71 -15.35 -0.74
CA VAL A 326 -6.37 -15.80 -0.31
C VAL A 326 -6.44 -16.79 0.87
N PHE A 327 -7.61 -16.94 1.50
CA PHE A 327 -7.84 -17.83 2.65
C PHE A 327 -8.78 -19.02 2.35
N ILE A 328 -8.91 -19.43 1.08
CA ILE A 328 -9.56 -20.70 0.68
C ILE A 328 -8.55 -21.62 0.01
#